data_AF-A0A0K0EK53-F1
#
_entry.id   AF-A0A0K0EK53-F1
#
_cell.length_a   1.000
_cell.length_b   1.000
_cell.length_c   1.000
_cell.angle_alpha   90.00
_cell.angle_beta   90.00
_cell.angle_gamma   90.00
#
_symmetry.space_group_name_H-M   'P 1'
#
loop_
_entity.id
_entity.type
_entity.pdbx_description
1 polymer ?
#
loop_
_entity_poly.entity_id
_entity_poly.type
_entity_poly.pdbx_seq_one_letter_code
_entity_poly.pdbx_strand_id
1 'polypeptide(L)'
;KKTNKQWKKISIASDCSNIESIQRETMHSLGFIYTQNRFDRDKYLRLLTKSINHYYLSYFKKTSYFNSKTFGVSFDYGSVLMLKPYEYSNNARTMIPYDLNFYNTMGTEEKLTFNDVKLINIKFCQKICTNNIKCMNEGYQDPNDCKKCKCVKGFFGAWCQLLPPTSRECGETVIKAGNSITLLEMEGRHKCIYHIFSEKRKKIALYILSKGFFSSNKNLCYKRNSLEVKYWKDKAPTGARFCSLDKNTLVVTENNHGIIYFRSKYNLNRVKILLKSVEVYFNEHNIKNEFMKEKLTFNL
;
A
#
# COMPACT_ATOMS: atom_id res chain seq x y z
N LYS A 1 -38.30 -20.26 6.99
CA LYS A 1 -38.09 -18.97 7.69
C LYS A 1 -38.36 -17.83 6.69
N LYS A 2 -39.51 -17.15 6.78
CA LYS A 2 -39.75 -15.88 6.06
C LYS A 2 -38.75 -14.86 6.63
N THR A 3 -37.64 -14.64 5.93
CA THR A 3 -36.73 -13.54 6.29
C THR A 3 -37.48 -12.25 6.03
N ASN A 4 -37.73 -11.45 7.06
CA ASN A 4 -38.30 -10.12 6.93
C ASN A 4 -37.24 -9.26 6.21
N LYS A 5 -37.24 -9.31 4.87
CA LYS A 5 -36.25 -8.63 4.03
C LYS A 5 -36.56 -7.13 4.09
N GLN A 6 -35.79 -6.40 4.88
CA GLN A 6 -35.83 -4.95 4.90
C GLN A 6 -34.82 -4.41 3.89
N TRP A 7 -35.26 -3.45 3.08
CA TRP A 7 -34.37 -2.73 2.18
C TRP A 7 -33.49 -1.76 2.98
N LYS A 8 -32.18 -1.91 2.88
CA LYS A 8 -31.22 -0.92 3.40
C LYS A 8 -30.96 0.10 2.30
N LYS A 9 -31.40 1.35 2.50
CA LYS A 9 -31.12 2.45 1.56
C LYS A 9 -29.65 2.84 1.66
N ILE A 10 -29.02 3.05 0.50
CA ILE A 10 -27.70 3.68 0.38
C ILE A 10 -27.92 5.03 -0.26
N SER A 11 -27.63 6.10 0.47
CA SER A 11 -27.79 7.46 -0.02
C SER A 11 -26.45 7.97 -0.52
N ILE A 12 -26.38 8.36 -1.79
CA ILE A 12 -25.18 8.93 -2.41
C ILE A 12 -25.52 10.34 -2.85
N ALA A 13 -24.95 11.33 -2.17
CA ALA A 13 -25.07 12.73 -2.54
C ALA A 13 -24.29 13.00 -3.85
N SER A 14 -24.62 14.09 -4.55
CA SER A 14 -24.03 14.42 -5.87
C SER A 14 -22.52 14.65 -5.82
N ASP A 15 -22.00 15.14 -4.71
CA ASP A 15 -20.57 15.29 -4.43
C ASP A 15 -19.86 13.96 -4.13
N CYS A 16 -20.62 12.91 -3.79
CA CYS A 16 -20.16 11.56 -3.52
C CYS A 16 -20.37 10.60 -4.71
N SER A 17 -20.76 11.09 -5.90
CA SER A 17 -21.02 10.24 -7.08
C SER A 17 -19.73 9.80 -7.81
N ASN A 18 -18.74 9.32 -7.05
CA ASN A 18 -17.48 8.81 -7.57
C ASN A 18 -17.30 7.32 -7.20
N ILE A 19 -16.42 6.62 -7.92
CA ILE A 19 -16.22 5.17 -7.75
C ILE A 19 -15.80 4.81 -6.32
N GLU A 20 -14.94 5.62 -5.71
CA GLU A 20 -14.43 5.42 -4.34
C GLU A 20 -15.58 5.41 -3.33
N SER A 21 -16.42 6.45 -3.33
CA SER A 21 -17.54 6.59 -2.42
C SER A 21 -18.61 5.52 -2.65
N ILE A 22 -18.96 5.22 -3.91
CA ILE A 22 -19.93 4.15 -4.24
C ILE A 22 -19.44 2.79 -3.71
N GLN A 23 -18.16 2.47 -3.92
CA GLN A 23 -17.58 1.21 -3.43
C GLN A 23 -17.51 1.16 -1.89
N ARG A 24 -17.12 2.26 -1.24
CA ARG A 24 -17.09 2.39 0.22
C ARG A 24 -18.47 2.14 0.84
N GLU A 25 -19.51 2.80 0.35
CA GLU A 25 -20.87 2.63 0.88
C GLU A 25 -21.46 1.24 0.58
N THR A 26 -21.07 0.66 -0.57
CA THR A 26 -21.41 -0.74 -0.88
C THR A 26 -20.76 -1.69 0.12
N MET A 27 -19.48 -1.49 0.45
CA MET A 27 -18.76 -2.27 1.46
C MET A 27 -19.41 -2.14 2.85
N HIS A 28 -19.81 -0.93 3.25
CA HIS A 28 -20.55 -0.72 4.50
C HIS A 28 -21.91 -1.44 4.51
N SER A 29 -22.57 -1.53 3.36
CA SER A 29 -23.82 -2.28 3.22
C SER A 29 -23.62 -3.79 3.31
N LEU A 30 -22.47 -4.30 2.88
CA LEU A 30 -22.03 -5.69 3.08
C LEU A 30 -21.57 -5.99 4.53
N GLY A 31 -21.51 -4.97 5.39
CA GLY A 31 -21.13 -5.11 6.79
C GLY A 31 -19.65 -4.93 7.09
N PHE A 32 -18.87 -4.40 6.14
CA PHE A 32 -17.49 -3.98 6.42
C PHE A 32 -17.47 -2.64 7.17
N ILE A 33 -16.56 -2.54 8.13
CA ILE A 33 -16.33 -1.31 8.91
C ILE A 33 -15.19 -0.50 8.30
N TYR A 34 -15.06 0.75 8.73
CA TYR A 34 -13.89 1.53 8.40
C TYR A 34 -12.59 0.90 8.92
N THR A 35 -11.51 1.05 8.15
CA THR A 35 -10.18 0.50 8.44
C THR A 35 -9.61 1.07 9.73
N GLN A 36 -9.77 2.37 10.00
CA GLN A 36 -9.33 2.98 11.27
C GLN A 36 -10.18 2.56 12.49
N ASN A 37 -11.29 1.85 12.28
CA ASN A 37 -12.15 1.32 13.35
C ASN A 37 -11.80 -0.13 13.68
N ARG A 38 -10.84 -0.76 13.00
CA ARG A 38 -10.40 -2.11 13.33
C ARG A 38 -9.93 -2.19 14.78
N PHE A 39 -10.17 -3.34 15.43
CA PHE A 39 -9.74 -3.54 16.83
C PHE A 39 -8.21 -3.40 17.00
N ASP A 40 -7.45 -3.74 15.95
CA ASP A 40 -5.98 -3.75 15.92
C ASP A 40 -5.37 -2.44 15.41
N ARG A 41 -6.18 -1.41 15.11
CA ARG A 41 -5.70 -0.17 14.45
C ARG A 41 -4.63 0.59 15.25
N ASP A 42 -4.63 0.49 16.58
CA ASP A 42 -3.65 1.15 17.46
C ASP A 42 -2.23 0.54 17.34
N LYS A 43 -2.05 -0.54 16.56
CA LYS A 43 -0.72 -1.03 16.16
C LYS A 43 -0.14 -0.27 14.97
N TYR A 44 -0.98 0.47 14.25
CA TYR A 44 -0.65 1.05 12.93
C TYR A 44 -0.74 2.58 12.93
N LEU A 45 -1.73 3.15 13.62
CA LEU A 45 -1.93 4.59 13.67
C LEU A 45 -2.42 5.05 15.03
N ARG A 46 -2.21 6.35 15.28
CA ARG A 46 -2.81 7.08 16.41
C ARG A 46 -3.85 8.06 15.91
N LEU A 47 -4.90 8.26 16.71
CA LEU A 47 -5.89 9.31 16.48
C LEU A 47 -5.48 10.61 17.17
N LEU A 48 -5.78 11.72 16.52
CA LEU A 48 -5.67 13.08 17.04
C LEU A 48 -7.05 13.55 17.47
N THR A 49 -7.56 13.02 18.57
CA THR A 49 -8.94 13.26 19.03
C THR A 49 -9.28 14.74 19.21
N LYS A 50 -8.32 15.56 19.64
CA LYS A 50 -8.46 17.01 19.77
C LYS A 50 -8.69 17.73 18.43
N SER A 51 -8.29 17.12 17.31
CA SER A 51 -8.46 17.66 15.96
C SER A 51 -9.76 17.20 15.31
N ILE A 52 -10.45 16.20 15.90
CA ILE A 52 -11.72 15.68 15.40
C ILE A 52 -12.84 16.57 15.94
N ASN A 53 -13.74 16.99 15.06
CA ASN A 53 -14.96 17.67 15.47
C ASN A 53 -15.81 16.72 16.35
N HIS A 54 -16.21 17.18 17.54
CA HIS A 54 -16.79 16.34 18.59
C HIS A 54 -18.06 15.62 18.14
N TYR A 55 -18.84 16.18 17.21
CA TYR A 55 -20.04 15.55 16.65
C TYR A 55 -19.75 14.25 15.90
N TYR A 56 -18.52 14.06 15.41
CA TYR A 56 -18.14 12.92 14.57
C TYR A 56 -17.22 11.91 15.27
N LEU A 57 -16.96 12.05 16.58
CA LEU A 57 -16.09 11.14 17.33
C LEU A 57 -16.53 9.66 17.23
N SER A 58 -17.82 9.40 17.07
CA SER A 58 -18.37 8.05 16.89
C SER A 58 -17.82 7.33 15.65
N TYR A 59 -17.50 8.05 14.56
CA TYR A 59 -16.93 7.49 13.33
C TYR A 59 -15.52 6.94 13.51
N PHE A 60 -14.82 7.33 14.57
CA PHE A 60 -13.44 6.91 14.87
C PHE A 60 -13.36 5.87 15.99
N LYS A 61 -14.51 5.45 16.54
CA LYS A 61 -14.58 4.47 17.63
C LYS A 61 -14.14 3.10 17.12
N LYS A 62 -13.20 2.49 17.84
CA LYS A 62 -12.80 1.09 17.58
C LYS A 62 -14.00 0.17 17.72
N THR A 63 -14.07 -0.79 16.81
CA THR A 63 -14.99 -1.93 16.86
C THR A 63 -14.32 -3.05 17.65
N SER A 64 -15.11 -3.81 18.42
CA SER A 64 -14.59 -4.92 19.23
C SER A 64 -13.99 -6.03 18.37
N TYR A 65 -13.11 -6.85 18.95
CA TYR A 65 -12.50 -8.00 18.28
C TYR A 65 -13.55 -8.91 17.60
N PHE A 66 -14.63 -9.24 18.30
CA PHE A 66 -15.70 -10.11 17.80
C PHE A 66 -16.40 -9.55 16.55
N ASN A 67 -16.53 -8.23 16.47
CA ASN A 67 -17.20 -7.52 15.37
C ASN A 67 -16.22 -6.97 14.33
N SER A 68 -14.92 -7.23 14.47
CA SER A 68 -13.86 -6.71 13.61
C SER A 68 -12.85 -7.81 13.26
N LYS A 69 -13.34 -8.99 12.86
CA LYS A 69 -12.46 -10.08 12.43
C LYS A 69 -11.65 -9.65 11.20
N THR A 70 -10.33 -9.75 11.30
CA THR A 70 -9.41 -9.36 10.20
C THR A 70 -9.20 -10.49 9.19
N PHE A 71 -9.56 -11.72 9.55
CA PHE A 71 -9.35 -12.92 8.74
C PHE A 71 -7.89 -13.11 8.30
N GLY A 72 -6.93 -12.62 9.08
CA GLY A 72 -5.51 -12.64 8.73
C GLY A 72 -5.11 -11.65 7.64
N VAL A 73 -6.02 -10.76 7.21
CA VAL A 73 -5.70 -9.68 6.25
C VAL A 73 -5.07 -8.51 7.00
N SER A 74 -3.83 -8.19 6.61
CA SER A 74 -3.05 -7.08 7.18
C SER A 74 -3.74 -5.73 7.00
N PHE A 75 -3.40 -4.79 7.89
CA PHE A 75 -3.91 -3.42 7.83
C PHE A 75 -3.47 -2.73 6.53
N ASP A 76 -4.38 -2.02 5.87
CA ASP A 76 -4.11 -1.37 4.58
C ASP A 76 -4.42 0.12 4.67
N TYR A 77 -3.38 0.95 4.76
CA TYR A 77 -3.52 2.41 4.80
C TYR A 77 -4.20 2.97 3.55
N GLY A 78 -4.07 2.26 2.41
CA GLY A 78 -4.70 2.65 1.15
C GLY A 78 -6.14 2.13 1.00
N SER A 79 -6.67 1.33 1.93
CA SER A 79 -8.04 0.78 1.81
C SER A 79 -9.06 1.86 1.50
N VAL A 80 -10.04 1.55 0.63
CA VAL A 80 -11.17 2.44 0.38
C VAL A 80 -12.01 2.68 1.64
N LEU A 81 -11.87 1.82 2.64
CA LEU A 81 -12.53 1.95 3.94
C LEU A 81 -11.68 2.76 4.94
N MET A 82 -10.54 3.32 4.54
CA MET A 82 -9.82 4.29 5.36
C MET A 82 -10.45 5.67 5.18
N LEU A 83 -10.84 6.34 6.27
CA LEU A 83 -11.21 7.76 6.19
C LEU A 83 -10.00 8.58 5.74
N LYS A 84 -10.24 9.65 4.97
CA LYS A 84 -9.15 10.57 4.61
C LYS A 84 -8.63 11.23 5.88
N PRO A 85 -7.33 11.55 5.96
CA PRO A 85 -6.73 12.02 7.20
C PRO A 85 -7.27 13.34 7.75
N TYR A 86 -8.02 14.11 6.97
CA TYR A 86 -8.57 15.41 7.34
C TYR A 86 -10.10 15.39 7.49
N GLU A 87 -10.75 14.26 7.21
CA GLU A 87 -12.21 14.14 7.33
C GLU A 87 -12.67 14.40 8.77
N TYR A 88 -13.82 15.06 8.90
CA TYR A 88 -14.44 15.44 10.17
C TYR A 88 -13.59 16.36 11.05
N SER A 89 -12.80 17.24 10.43
CA SER A 89 -11.98 18.24 11.12
C SER A 89 -12.06 19.61 10.42
N ASN A 90 -11.53 20.64 11.08
CA ASN A 90 -11.30 21.95 10.47
C ASN A 90 -9.92 21.99 9.77
N ASN A 91 -9.77 21.20 8.69
CA ASN A 91 -8.52 21.06 7.90
C ASN A 91 -7.29 20.59 8.68
N ALA A 92 -7.48 19.96 9.84
CA ALA A 92 -6.41 19.36 10.63
C ALA A 92 -6.37 17.85 10.41
N ARG A 93 -5.20 17.20 10.59
CA ARG A 93 -5.20 15.74 10.53
C ARG A 93 -5.88 15.16 11.77
N THR A 94 -6.72 14.15 11.57
CA THR A 94 -7.39 13.37 12.60
C THR A 94 -6.64 12.09 12.95
N MET A 95 -5.70 11.67 12.10
CA MET A 95 -4.93 10.44 12.28
C MET A 95 -3.52 10.53 11.69
N ILE A 96 -2.58 9.86 12.36
CA ILE A 96 -1.16 9.78 11.97
C ILE A 96 -0.69 8.33 12.06
N PRO A 97 -0.07 7.76 11.01
CA PRO A 97 0.51 6.43 11.08
C PRO A 97 1.78 6.44 11.95
N TYR A 98 2.06 5.34 12.66
CA TYR A 98 3.32 5.21 13.41
C TYR A 98 4.52 5.13 12.47
N ASP A 99 4.36 4.42 11.35
CA ASP A 99 5.30 4.47 10.24
C ASP A 99 4.98 5.66 9.34
N LEU A 100 5.77 6.74 9.49
CA LEU A 100 5.54 8.01 8.81
C LEU A 100 5.71 7.92 7.29
N ASN A 101 6.32 6.86 6.75
CA ASN A 101 6.37 6.67 5.30
C ASN A 101 4.96 6.47 4.69
N PHE A 102 4.00 5.99 5.49
CA PHE A 102 2.60 5.84 5.07
C PHE A 102 1.77 7.12 5.14
N TYR A 103 2.35 8.24 5.60
CA TYR A 103 1.62 9.50 5.79
C TYR A 103 0.84 9.95 4.56
N ASN A 104 1.44 9.79 3.38
CA ASN A 104 0.88 10.15 2.08
C ASN A 104 0.05 9.04 1.43
N THR A 105 0.01 7.84 2.02
CA THR A 105 -0.74 6.70 1.47
C THR A 105 -2.21 6.77 1.88
N MET A 106 -2.48 7.24 3.09
CA MET A 106 -3.81 7.25 3.71
C MET A 106 -4.80 8.12 2.94
N GLY A 107 -5.97 7.55 2.60
CA GLY A 107 -7.07 8.27 1.98
C GLY A 107 -6.84 8.69 0.52
N THR A 108 -5.92 8.04 -0.19
CA THR A 108 -5.55 8.42 -1.58
C THR A 108 -5.98 7.41 -2.64
N GLU A 109 -6.63 6.31 -2.27
CA GLU A 109 -7.12 5.35 -3.26
C GLU A 109 -8.43 5.77 -3.89
N GLU A 110 -8.53 5.51 -5.19
CA GLU A 110 -9.69 5.87 -6.02
C GLU A 110 -10.67 4.70 -6.18
N LYS A 111 -10.33 3.51 -5.64
CA LYS A 111 -11.12 2.27 -5.70
C LYS A 111 -10.63 1.23 -4.68
N LEU A 112 -11.41 0.17 -4.50
CA LEU A 112 -11.08 -1.00 -3.67
C LEU A 112 -9.65 -1.49 -3.91
N THR A 113 -8.92 -1.72 -2.82
CA THR A 113 -7.58 -2.31 -2.86
C THR A 113 -7.67 -3.83 -3.00
N PHE A 114 -6.52 -4.47 -3.22
CA PHE A 114 -6.45 -5.93 -3.24
C PHE A 114 -6.96 -6.55 -1.93
N ASN A 115 -6.64 -5.93 -0.78
CA ASN A 115 -7.09 -6.40 0.53
C ASN A 115 -8.59 -6.21 0.74
N ASP A 116 -9.17 -5.11 0.25
CA ASP A 116 -10.63 -4.90 0.32
C ASP A 116 -11.37 -6.02 -0.43
N VAL A 117 -10.94 -6.35 -1.65
CA VAL A 117 -11.55 -7.44 -2.44
C VAL A 117 -11.24 -8.82 -1.84
N LYS A 118 -10.05 -9.03 -1.30
CA LYS A 118 -9.68 -10.28 -0.61
C LYS A 118 -10.59 -10.54 0.60
N LEU A 119 -10.93 -9.50 1.36
CA LEU A 119 -11.87 -9.58 2.48
C LEU A 119 -13.29 -9.96 2.02
N ILE A 120 -13.78 -9.38 0.92
CA ILE A 120 -15.06 -9.79 0.29
C ILE A 120 -14.99 -11.27 -0.08
N ASN A 121 -13.93 -11.69 -0.75
CA ASN A 121 -13.77 -13.06 -1.21
C ASN A 121 -13.77 -14.07 -0.04
N ILE A 122 -13.00 -13.77 1.02
CA ILE A 122 -12.99 -14.58 2.24
C ILE A 122 -14.38 -14.68 2.86
N LYS A 123 -15.12 -13.56 2.91
CA LYS A 123 -16.40 -13.53 3.62
C LYS A 123 -17.54 -14.19 2.85
N PHE A 124 -17.59 -14.02 1.53
CA PHE A 124 -18.77 -14.34 0.73
C PHE A 124 -18.53 -15.39 -0.36
N CYS A 125 -17.29 -15.61 -0.77
CA CYS A 125 -16.99 -16.37 -2.00
C CYS A 125 -16.22 -17.68 -1.77
N GLN A 126 -15.82 -17.99 -0.52
CA GLN A 126 -15.03 -19.19 -0.21
C GLN A 126 -15.66 -20.51 -0.63
N LYS A 127 -17.00 -20.58 -0.75
CA LYS A 127 -17.74 -21.80 -1.10
C LYS A 127 -18.09 -21.91 -2.59
N ILE A 128 -17.68 -20.95 -3.41
CA ILE A 128 -18.00 -20.95 -4.85
C ILE A 128 -17.19 -22.03 -5.57
N CYS A 129 -15.89 -22.13 -5.26
CA CYS A 129 -15.02 -23.16 -5.81
C CYS A 129 -15.12 -24.43 -4.99
N THR A 130 -15.38 -25.56 -5.66
CA THR A 130 -15.40 -26.89 -5.03
C THR A 130 -14.00 -27.46 -4.84
N ASN A 131 -13.07 -27.10 -5.73
CA ASN A 131 -11.65 -27.40 -5.59
C ASN A 131 -10.92 -26.26 -4.87
N ASN A 132 -9.83 -26.60 -4.18
CA ASN A 132 -8.95 -25.63 -3.53
C ASN A 132 -7.58 -25.65 -4.19
N ILE A 133 -7.08 -24.48 -4.60
CA ILE A 133 -5.73 -24.31 -5.14
C ILE A 133 -4.90 -23.41 -4.23
N LYS A 134 -3.61 -23.69 -4.13
CA LYS A 134 -2.69 -22.85 -3.35
C LYS A 134 -2.26 -21.65 -4.17
N CYS A 135 -2.57 -20.46 -3.67
CA CYS A 135 -2.10 -19.19 -4.24
C CYS A 135 -0.84 -18.70 -3.52
N MET A 136 0.21 -18.40 -4.27
CA MET A 136 1.45 -17.83 -3.75
C MET A 136 1.34 -16.31 -3.56
N ASN A 137 2.33 -15.71 -2.89
CA ASN A 137 2.51 -14.26 -2.78
C ASN A 137 1.22 -13.52 -2.38
N GLU A 138 0.58 -14.05 -1.32
CA GLU A 138 -0.65 -13.54 -0.70
C GLU A 138 -1.87 -13.47 -1.62
N GLY A 139 -1.81 -14.13 -2.78
CA GLY A 139 -2.95 -14.35 -3.68
C GLY A 139 -4.09 -15.13 -3.01
N TYR A 140 -5.25 -15.12 -3.65
CA TYR A 140 -6.40 -15.95 -3.28
C TYR A 140 -7.07 -16.53 -4.51
N GLN A 141 -7.74 -17.68 -4.39
CA GLN A 141 -8.40 -18.34 -5.51
C GLN A 141 -9.48 -17.45 -6.10
N ASP A 142 -9.49 -17.30 -7.43
CA ASP A 142 -10.47 -16.48 -8.12
C ASP A 142 -11.84 -17.17 -8.07
N PRO A 143 -12.86 -16.60 -7.41
CA PRO A 143 -14.16 -17.24 -7.31
C PRO A 143 -14.89 -17.31 -8.66
N ASN A 144 -14.49 -16.51 -9.64
CA ASN A 144 -15.06 -16.54 -10.98
C ASN A 144 -14.28 -17.47 -11.94
N ASP A 145 -13.14 -18.01 -11.50
CA ASP A 145 -12.33 -18.96 -12.25
C ASP A 145 -11.48 -19.80 -11.29
N CYS A 146 -12.07 -20.91 -10.85
CA CYS A 146 -11.51 -21.76 -9.79
C CYS A 146 -10.20 -22.47 -10.16
N LYS A 147 -9.69 -22.29 -11.39
CA LYS A 147 -8.41 -22.84 -11.85
C LYS A 147 -7.24 -21.85 -11.68
N LYS A 148 -7.52 -20.60 -11.29
CA LYS A 148 -6.48 -19.57 -11.11
C LYS A 148 -6.67 -18.73 -9.86
N CYS A 149 -5.63 -17.98 -9.53
CA CYS A 149 -5.59 -17.06 -8.42
C CYS A 149 -5.77 -15.61 -8.88
N LYS A 150 -6.40 -14.79 -8.05
CA LYS A 150 -6.24 -13.34 -8.06
C LYS A 150 -4.94 -12.99 -7.35
N CYS A 151 -4.03 -12.36 -8.07
CA CYS A 151 -2.70 -12.03 -7.58
C CYS A 151 -2.62 -10.60 -7.05
N VAL A 152 -1.80 -10.43 -6.01
CA VAL A 152 -1.28 -9.11 -5.65
C VAL A 152 -0.59 -8.54 -6.89
N LYS A 153 -0.85 -7.27 -7.21
CA LYS A 153 -0.21 -6.61 -8.35
C LYS A 153 1.32 -6.81 -8.29
N GLY A 154 1.98 -7.03 -9.42
CA GLY A 154 3.41 -7.37 -9.46
C GLY A 154 3.70 -8.87 -9.44
N PHE A 155 2.74 -9.71 -9.09
CA PHE A 155 2.83 -11.15 -9.27
C PHE A 155 1.87 -11.63 -10.35
N PHE A 156 2.27 -12.68 -11.06
CA PHE A 156 1.59 -13.20 -12.25
C PHE A 156 1.55 -14.74 -12.25
N GLY A 157 0.90 -15.30 -13.27
CA GLY A 157 0.70 -16.73 -13.43
C GLY A 157 -0.56 -17.23 -12.72
N ALA A 158 -0.97 -18.45 -13.06
CA ALA A 158 -2.19 -19.06 -12.54
C ALA A 158 -2.19 -19.17 -11.01
N TRP A 159 -1.02 -19.23 -10.37
CA TRP A 159 -0.86 -19.39 -8.92
C TRP A 159 -0.13 -18.22 -8.27
N CYS A 160 0.03 -17.10 -8.98
CA CYS A 160 0.78 -15.92 -8.52
C CYS A 160 2.26 -16.18 -8.27
N GLN A 161 2.84 -17.17 -8.96
CA GLN A 161 4.22 -17.64 -8.78
C GLN A 161 5.24 -16.89 -9.64
N LEU A 162 4.79 -16.19 -10.67
CA LEU A 162 5.65 -15.52 -11.64
C LEU A 162 5.89 -14.06 -11.25
N LEU A 163 7.07 -13.56 -11.59
CA LEU A 163 7.47 -12.15 -11.43
C LEU A 163 7.16 -11.34 -12.71
N PRO A 164 7.18 -10.00 -12.64
CA PRO A 164 6.96 -9.18 -13.82
C PRO A 164 8.04 -9.47 -14.88
N PRO A 165 7.67 -9.69 -16.15
CA PRO A 165 8.66 -9.82 -17.20
C PRO A 165 9.45 -8.51 -17.34
N THR A 166 10.68 -8.62 -17.84
CA THR A 166 11.45 -7.44 -18.26
C THR A 166 10.74 -6.78 -19.44
N SER A 167 10.80 -5.45 -19.48
CA SER A 167 10.26 -4.68 -20.61
C SER A 167 11.33 -3.68 -21.08
N ARG A 168 11.28 -3.32 -22.36
CA ARG A 168 12.21 -2.33 -22.93
C ARG A 168 12.16 -0.99 -22.20
N GLU A 169 10.98 -0.61 -21.71
CA GLU A 169 10.76 0.62 -20.95
C GLU A 169 11.29 0.56 -19.52
N CYS A 170 11.20 -0.60 -18.86
CA CYS A 170 11.54 -0.74 -17.44
C CYS A 170 12.95 -1.31 -17.20
N GLY A 171 13.58 -1.88 -18.23
CA GLY A 171 14.83 -2.61 -18.10
C GLY A 171 14.69 -3.88 -17.26
N GLU A 172 15.70 -4.14 -16.43
CA GLU A 172 15.70 -5.25 -15.48
C GLU A 172 14.76 -4.97 -14.30
N THR A 173 13.69 -5.76 -14.21
CA THR A 173 12.65 -5.60 -13.18
C THR A 173 12.91 -6.44 -11.93
N VAL A 174 13.90 -7.34 -11.94
CA VAL A 174 14.25 -8.20 -10.81
C VAL A 174 15.70 -7.91 -10.42
N ILE A 175 15.88 -7.21 -9.31
CA ILE A 175 17.17 -6.68 -8.86
C ILE A 175 17.65 -7.50 -7.66
N LYS A 176 18.92 -7.91 -7.67
CA LYS A 176 19.57 -8.56 -6.51
C LYS A 176 20.45 -7.54 -5.77
N ALA A 177 20.03 -7.16 -4.57
CA ALA A 177 20.79 -6.30 -3.68
C ALA A 177 21.88 -7.11 -2.96
N GLY A 178 23.15 -6.79 -3.24
CA GLY A 178 24.31 -7.30 -2.51
C GLY A 178 24.76 -6.35 -1.39
N ASN A 179 25.90 -6.65 -0.75
CA ASN A 179 26.42 -5.85 0.36
C ASN A 179 26.92 -4.46 -0.08
N SER A 180 27.31 -4.31 -1.35
CA SER A 180 27.75 -3.04 -1.95
C SER A 180 26.53 -2.17 -2.31
N ILE A 181 26.71 -0.85 -2.24
CA ILE A 181 25.67 0.09 -2.66
C ILE A 181 25.57 0.09 -4.18
N THR A 182 24.34 0.04 -4.67
CA THR A 182 24.00 0.10 -6.09
C THR A 182 23.00 1.21 -6.33
N LEU A 183 23.06 1.84 -7.51
CA LEU A 183 22.15 2.89 -7.92
C LEU A 183 21.06 2.32 -8.84
N LEU A 184 19.79 2.53 -8.46
CA LEU A 184 18.63 2.28 -9.29
C LEU A 184 18.03 3.60 -9.73
N GLU A 185 17.92 3.78 -11.05
CA GLU A 185 17.34 4.98 -11.67
C GLU A 185 16.08 4.62 -12.44
N MET A 186 15.06 5.46 -12.30
CA MET A 186 13.79 5.34 -13.01
C MET A 186 13.42 6.74 -13.49
N GLU A 187 13.13 6.90 -14.78
CA GLU A 187 12.84 8.23 -15.35
C GLU A 187 11.89 8.17 -16.53
N GLY A 188 11.06 9.20 -16.69
CA GLY A 188 10.14 9.29 -17.80
C GLY A 188 8.72 8.89 -17.44
N ARG A 189 7.87 8.82 -18.47
CA ARG A 189 6.44 8.52 -18.34
C ARG A 189 6.18 7.04 -18.62
N HIS A 190 6.39 6.21 -17.62
CA HIS A 190 6.06 4.80 -17.70
C HIS A 190 5.60 4.25 -16.34
N LYS A 191 5.20 2.98 -16.34
CA LYS A 191 4.72 2.26 -15.14
C LYS A 191 5.51 0.97 -14.99
N CYS A 192 6.40 0.93 -14.02
CA CYS A 192 7.28 -0.21 -13.77
C CYS A 192 7.06 -0.79 -12.38
N ILE A 193 7.32 -2.08 -12.27
CA ILE A 193 7.29 -2.82 -11.01
C ILE A 193 8.64 -3.52 -10.89
N TYR A 194 9.40 -3.13 -9.89
CA TYR A 194 10.70 -3.72 -9.59
C TYR A 194 10.59 -4.58 -8.35
N HIS A 195 11.08 -5.81 -8.43
CA HIS A 195 11.26 -6.70 -7.29
C HIS A 195 12.72 -6.66 -6.89
N ILE A 196 12.99 -6.30 -5.63
CA ILE A 196 14.35 -6.25 -5.11
C ILE A 196 14.49 -7.40 -4.10
N PHE A 197 15.46 -8.26 -4.33
CA PHE A 197 15.76 -9.40 -3.47
C PHE A 197 17.14 -9.26 -2.86
N SER A 198 17.29 -9.68 -1.60
CA SER A 198 18.59 -9.95 -0.99
C SER A 198 18.68 -11.43 -0.57
N GLU A 199 19.83 -11.82 -0.05
CA GLU A 199 20.04 -13.15 0.52
C GLU A 199 19.02 -13.47 1.62
N LYS A 200 18.74 -14.75 1.82
CA LYS A 200 17.83 -15.19 2.90
C LYS A 200 18.36 -14.68 4.24
N ARG A 201 17.43 -14.28 5.12
CA ARG A 201 17.73 -13.69 6.45
C ARG A 201 18.45 -12.34 6.41
N LYS A 202 18.55 -11.67 5.24
CA LYS A 202 18.92 -10.25 5.17
C LYS A 202 17.70 -9.38 4.91
N LYS A 203 17.89 -8.07 5.06
CA LYS A 203 16.95 -7.02 4.67
C LYS A 203 17.56 -6.22 3.52
N ILE A 204 16.80 -5.27 2.99
CA ILE A 204 17.21 -4.37 1.92
C ILE A 204 17.01 -2.95 2.44
N ALA A 205 18.08 -2.16 2.43
CA ALA A 205 18.00 -0.74 2.71
C ALA A 205 17.88 0.03 1.39
N LEU A 206 16.90 0.92 1.31
CA LEU A 206 16.56 1.74 0.16
C LEU A 206 16.65 3.21 0.56
N TYR A 207 17.58 3.94 -0.03
CA TYR A 207 17.75 5.37 0.20
C TYR A 207 17.23 6.15 -1.01
N ILE A 208 16.00 6.63 -0.89
CA ILE A 208 15.26 7.34 -1.94
C ILE A 208 15.70 8.80 -1.95
N LEU A 209 16.22 9.27 -3.09
CA LEU A 209 16.74 10.63 -3.23
C LEU A 209 15.65 11.63 -3.64
N SER A 210 15.71 12.83 -3.07
CA SER A 210 14.62 13.81 -3.07
C SER A 210 14.60 14.78 -4.24
N LYS A 211 14.82 14.30 -5.46
CA LYS A 211 14.88 15.18 -6.63
C LYS A 211 14.15 14.60 -7.82
N GLY A 212 13.37 15.46 -8.48
CA GLY A 212 12.87 15.24 -9.82
C GLY A 212 11.58 14.43 -9.92
N PHE A 213 10.84 14.21 -8.84
CA PHE A 213 9.52 13.59 -8.92
C PHE A 213 8.41 14.61 -8.64
N PHE A 214 7.73 15.06 -9.70
CA PHE A 214 6.74 16.12 -9.64
C PHE A 214 5.31 15.56 -9.52
N SER A 215 4.49 16.19 -8.67
CA SER A 215 3.06 15.91 -8.54
C SER A 215 2.23 17.03 -9.16
N SER A 216 1.09 16.68 -9.76
CA SER A 216 0.12 17.63 -10.31
C SER A 216 -0.60 18.47 -9.24
N ASN A 217 -0.63 17.98 -7.99
CA ASN A 217 -1.24 18.66 -6.86
C ASN A 217 -0.32 18.49 -5.65
N LYS A 218 0.14 19.60 -5.06
CA LYS A 218 1.14 19.62 -3.98
C LYS A 218 0.70 18.83 -2.75
N ASN A 219 -0.61 18.65 -2.53
CA ASN A 219 -1.15 18.11 -1.28
C ASN A 219 -1.60 16.64 -1.36
N LEU A 220 -1.67 16.02 -2.55
CA LEU A 220 -2.25 14.68 -2.71
C LEU A 220 -1.37 13.71 -3.51
N CYS A 221 -1.03 12.59 -2.88
CA CYS A 221 -0.14 11.56 -3.38
C CYS A 221 -0.89 10.43 -4.12
N TYR A 222 -1.52 10.78 -5.24
CA TYR A 222 -2.33 9.81 -5.96
C TYR A 222 -1.50 8.65 -6.52
N LYS A 223 -2.05 7.42 -6.43
CA LYS A 223 -1.46 6.18 -6.97
C LYS A 223 -0.96 6.30 -8.41
N ARG A 224 -1.67 7.06 -9.24
CA ARG A 224 -1.41 7.19 -10.68
C ARG A 224 -0.12 7.94 -11.02
N ASN A 225 0.46 8.68 -10.08
CA ASN A 225 1.70 9.44 -10.24
C ASN A 225 2.47 9.46 -8.91
N SER A 226 3.02 8.32 -8.53
CA SER A 226 3.77 8.15 -7.28
C SER A 226 4.80 7.03 -7.39
N LEU A 227 5.81 7.12 -6.52
CA LEU A 227 6.67 6.01 -6.17
C LEU A 227 6.01 5.29 -4.98
N GLU A 228 5.66 4.01 -5.13
CA GLU A 228 5.12 3.20 -4.03
C GLU A 228 6.11 2.10 -3.67
N VAL A 229 6.50 2.00 -2.40
CA VAL A 229 7.44 0.99 -1.91
C VAL A 229 6.72 0.05 -0.94
N LYS A 230 6.77 -1.25 -1.23
CA LYS A 230 6.24 -2.33 -0.37
C LYS A 230 7.40 -3.03 0.30
N TYR A 231 7.64 -2.65 1.55
CA TYR A 231 8.77 -3.12 2.35
C TYR A 231 8.34 -3.99 3.53
N TRP A 232 7.05 -4.08 3.82
CA TRP A 232 6.49 -5.06 4.77
C TRP A 232 6.64 -6.49 4.27
N LYS A 233 6.67 -7.46 5.19
CA LYS A 233 6.75 -8.89 4.85
C LYS A 233 5.58 -9.32 3.97
N ASP A 234 4.36 -8.97 4.36
CA ASP A 234 3.14 -9.13 3.57
C ASP A 234 3.10 -8.09 2.45
N LYS A 235 3.06 -8.56 1.20
CA LYS A 235 3.05 -7.70 0.01
C LYS A 235 1.64 -7.36 -0.47
N ALA A 236 0.57 -7.80 0.19
CA ALA A 236 -0.80 -7.53 -0.21
C ALA A 236 -1.29 -6.10 0.07
N PRO A 237 -1.12 -5.50 1.27
CA PRO A 237 -1.56 -4.14 1.59
C PRO A 237 -0.95 -3.08 0.67
N THR A 238 -1.56 -1.92 0.51
CA THR A 238 -0.95 -0.80 -0.23
C THR A 238 0.40 -0.40 0.38
N GLY A 239 1.43 -0.14 -0.44
CA GLY A 239 2.75 0.29 0.03
C GLY A 239 2.82 1.77 0.39
N ALA A 240 3.94 2.19 0.99
CA ALA A 240 4.20 3.59 1.29
C ALA A 240 4.38 4.39 0.00
N ARG A 241 3.65 5.50 -0.14
CA ARG A 241 3.69 6.38 -1.30
C ARG A 241 4.55 7.60 -1.06
N PHE A 242 5.43 7.83 -2.01
CA PHE A 242 6.27 9.02 -2.10
C PHE A 242 5.94 9.77 -3.38
N CYS A 243 5.68 11.06 -3.23
CA CYS A 243 5.42 12.05 -4.28
C CYS A 243 5.98 13.37 -3.78
N SER A 244 6.34 14.27 -4.68
CA SER A 244 6.95 15.56 -4.33
C SER A 244 8.05 15.36 -3.27
N LEU A 245 9.06 14.57 -3.64
CA LEU A 245 10.09 14.14 -2.69
C LEU A 245 10.88 15.37 -2.22
N ASP A 246 10.51 15.95 -1.08
CA ASP A 246 11.18 17.14 -0.53
C ASP A 246 12.42 16.78 0.31
N LYS A 247 12.52 15.53 0.76
CA LYS A 247 13.63 15.03 1.58
C LYS A 247 14.03 13.61 1.24
N ASN A 248 15.33 13.31 1.36
CA ASN A 248 15.80 11.95 1.14
C ASN A 248 15.23 11.05 2.24
N THR A 249 14.80 9.85 1.86
CA THR A 249 14.11 8.95 2.77
C THR A 249 14.77 7.58 2.77
N LEU A 250 15.14 7.09 3.96
CA LEU A 250 15.60 5.73 4.17
C LEU A 250 14.39 4.84 4.47
N VAL A 251 14.26 3.76 3.72
CA VAL A 251 13.27 2.69 3.93
C VAL A 251 14.02 1.39 4.04
N VAL A 252 13.70 0.57 5.03
CA VAL A 252 14.28 -0.78 5.17
C VAL A 252 13.18 -1.82 5.14
N THR A 253 13.40 -2.89 4.38
CA THR A 253 12.45 -4.00 4.29
C THR A 253 12.42 -4.86 5.55
N GLU A 254 11.25 -5.42 5.86
CA GLU A 254 11.07 -6.35 6.99
C GLU A 254 11.66 -7.73 6.69
N ASN A 255 11.81 -8.08 5.41
CA ASN A 255 12.40 -9.32 4.94
C ASN A 255 13.33 -9.08 3.73
N ASN A 256 13.82 -10.15 3.12
CA ASN A 256 14.75 -10.09 1.98
C ASN A 256 14.08 -9.77 0.65
N HIS A 257 12.86 -9.22 0.65
CA HIS A 257 12.10 -8.89 -0.56
C HIS A 257 11.38 -7.56 -0.43
N GLY A 258 11.69 -6.61 -1.31
CA GLY A 258 10.95 -5.35 -1.49
C GLY A 258 10.32 -5.27 -2.87
N ILE A 259 9.25 -4.48 -3.00
CA ILE A 259 8.67 -4.16 -4.31
C ILE A 259 8.57 -2.65 -4.47
N ILE A 260 9.06 -2.13 -5.60
CA ILE A 260 8.95 -0.72 -5.97
C ILE A 260 8.01 -0.61 -7.16
N TYR A 261 6.96 0.19 -7.02
CA TYR A 261 6.11 0.58 -8.12
C TYR A 261 6.44 2.01 -8.50
N PHE A 262 7.06 2.17 -9.65
CA PHE A 262 7.24 3.47 -10.26
C PHE A 262 6.07 3.74 -11.19
N ARG A 263 5.28 4.77 -10.90
CA ARG A 263 4.15 5.17 -11.74
C ARG A 263 4.28 6.65 -12.02
N SER A 264 4.61 6.98 -13.25
CA SER A 264 4.84 8.36 -13.66
C SER A 264 3.87 8.79 -14.76
N LYS A 265 3.38 10.03 -14.63
CA LYS A 265 2.60 10.72 -15.66
C LYS A 265 3.40 11.69 -16.52
N TYR A 266 4.61 12.04 -16.09
CA TYR A 266 5.41 13.12 -16.68
C TYR A 266 6.78 12.59 -17.13
N ASN A 267 7.26 13.07 -18.28
CA ASN A 267 8.58 12.69 -18.79
C ASN A 267 9.73 13.21 -17.90
N LEU A 268 9.50 14.32 -17.20
CA LEU A 268 10.49 14.93 -16.29
C LEU A 268 10.60 14.20 -14.95
N ASN A 269 9.66 13.29 -14.64
CA ASN A 269 9.73 12.55 -13.40
C ASN A 269 10.91 11.59 -13.43
N ARG A 270 11.76 11.70 -12.42
CA ARG A 270 12.88 10.82 -12.15
C ARG A 270 12.95 10.47 -10.68
N VAL A 271 13.41 9.27 -10.39
CA VAL A 271 13.70 8.79 -9.03
C VAL A 271 15.03 8.07 -9.08
N LYS A 272 15.90 8.41 -8.14
CA LYS A 272 17.16 7.71 -7.89
C LYS A 272 17.10 7.06 -6.51
N ILE A 273 17.46 5.79 -6.42
CA ILE A 273 17.47 5.03 -5.18
C ILE A 273 18.83 4.36 -5.04
N LEU A 274 19.55 4.67 -3.97
CA LEU A 274 20.71 3.88 -3.57
C LEU A 274 20.22 2.70 -2.74
N LEU A 275 20.68 1.49 -3.03
CA LEU A 275 20.25 0.28 -2.34
C LEU A 275 21.39 -0.69 -2.05
N LYS A 276 21.28 -1.41 -0.92
CA LYS A 276 22.15 -2.52 -0.53
C LYS A 276 21.41 -3.51 0.37
N SER A 277 21.93 -4.74 0.46
CA SER A 277 21.52 -5.67 1.51
C SER A 277 22.12 -5.27 2.86
N VAL A 278 21.36 -5.49 3.92
CA VAL A 278 21.80 -5.26 5.30
C VAL A 278 21.40 -6.46 6.18
N GLU A 279 22.13 -6.66 7.27
CA GLU A 279 21.82 -7.71 8.24
C GLU A 279 20.46 -7.47 8.93
N VAL A 280 19.94 -8.48 9.65
CA VAL A 280 18.68 -8.33 10.41
C VAL A 280 18.81 -7.25 11.48
N TYR A 281 19.98 -7.24 12.14
CA TYR A 281 20.37 -6.29 13.16
C TYR A 281 21.41 -5.35 12.57
N PHE A 282 21.07 -4.07 12.51
CA PHE A 282 21.93 -3.04 11.93
C PHE A 282 21.62 -1.72 12.62
N ASN A 283 22.53 -0.77 12.49
CA ASN A 283 22.34 0.59 12.98
C ASN A 283 21.87 1.49 11.82
N GLU A 284 20.65 2.03 11.91
CA GLU A 284 20.07 2.89 10.86
C GLU A 284 20.89 4.16 10.59
N HIS A 285 21.52 4.73 11.63
CA HIS A 285 22.36 5.93 11.47
C HIS A 285 23.60 5.62 10.64
N ASN A 286 24.25 4.47 10.89
CA ASN A 286 25.42 4.04 10.10
C ASN A 286 25.05 3.83 8.64
N ILE A 287 23.96 3.11 8.36
CA ILE A 287 23.47 2.88 7.00
C ILE A 287 23.15 4.21 6.29
N LYS A 288 22.51 5.14 6.99
CA LYS A 288 22.23 6.48 6.43
C LYS A 288 23.53 7.23 6.10
N ASN A 289 24.54 7.15 6.95
CA ASN A 289 25.83 7.80 6.72
C ASN A 289 26.58 7.17 5.53
N GLU A 290 26.53 5.84 5.37
CA GLU A 290 27.08 5.16 4.20
C GLU A 290 26.44 5.68 2.91
N PHE A 291 25.11 5.71 2.85
CA PHE A 291 24.42 6.25 1.67
C PHE A 291 24.71 7.72 1.39
N MET A 292 24.86 8.54 2.44
CA MET A 292 25.20 9.96 2.28
C MET A 292 26.61 10.16 1.71
N LYS A 293 27.58 9.33 2.11
CA LYS A 293 28.92 9.33 1.52
C LYS A 293 28.87 8.88 0.06
N GLU A 294 28.19 7.77 -0.21
CA GLU A 294 28.10 7.21 -1.56
C GLU A 294 27.40 8.13 -2.55
N LYS A 295 26.41 8.90 -2.07
CA LYS A 295 25.73 9.92 -2.86
C LYS A 295 26.71 10.94 -3.46
N LEU A 296 27.78 11.31 -2.73
CA LEU A 296 28.81 12.22 -3.22
C LEU A 296 29.63 11.56 -4.34
N THR A 297 29.96 10.27 -4.20
CA THR A 297 30.67 9.49 -5.23
C THR A 297 29.91 9.44 -6.55
N PHE A 298 28.58 9.34 -6.49
CA PHE A 298 27.72 9.33 -7.68
C PHE A 298 27.37 10.73 -8.23
N ASN A 299 27.89 11.81 -7.64
CA ASN A 299 27.55 13.21 -7.99
C ASN A 299 26.03 13.52 -7.95
N LEU A 300 25.31 13.05 -6.92
CA LEU A 300 23.83 13.15 -6.79
C LEU A 300 23.33 14.22 -5.80
#